data_AF-A0A832FTZ1-F1
#
_entry.id   AF-A0A832FTZ1-F1
#
_cell.length_a   1.000
_cell.length_b   1.000
_cell.length_c   1.000
_cell.angle_alpha   90.00
_cell.angle_beta   90.00
_cell.angle_gamma   90.00
#
_symmetry.space_group_name_H-M   'P 1'
#
loop_
_entity.id
_entity.type
_entity.pdbx_description
1 polymer ?
#
loop_
_entity_poly.entity_id
_entity_poly.type
_entity_poly.pdbx_seq_one_letter_code
_entity_poly.pdbx_strand_id
1 'polypeptide(L)'
;MPHFIGVIIDEKRMEKIKGTPLEKEIKDMFGGALKMIAVPVPEEKSKEILKAFDKARIDSRGYIEDIPVAFRRAVFEEMVKAKSLNIINNVLARISEIQEAAKKEDEYIPPPEVE
;
A
#
# COMPACT_ATOMS: atom_id res chain seq x y z
N MET A 1 -1.49 -12.54 -14.37
CA MET A 1 -0.14 -12.28 -13.79
C MET A 1 -0.34 -11.65 -12.41
N PRO A 2 0.52 -11.90 -11.41
CA PRO A 2 0.38 -11.22 -10.12
C PRO A 2 0.57 -9.71 -10.32
N HIS A 3 -0.29 -8.93 -9.68
CA HIS A 3 -0.13 -7.47 -9.59
C HIS A 3 0.70 -7.14 -8.34
N PHE A 4 1.08 -5.87 -8.18
CA PHE A 4 1.90 -5.44 -7.06
C PHE A 4 1.32 -4.23 -6.36
N ILE A 5 1.58 -4.11 -5.06
CA ILE A 5 1.41 -2.85 -4.34
C ILE A 5 2.78 -2.34 -3.94
N GLY A 6 3.11 -1.13 -4.40
CA GLY A 6 4.34 -0.44 -4.03
C GLY A 6 4.23 0.16 -2.63
N VAL A 7 5.04 -0.33 -1.70
CA VAL A 7 5.15 0.21 -0.35
C VAL A 7 6.44 0.99 -0.23
N ILE A 8 6.33 2.31 -0.18
CA ILE A 8 7.46 3.22 0.01
C ILE A 8 8.02 3.03 1.43
N ILE A 9 9.34 2.90 1.54
CA ILE A 9 10.07 2.70 2.79
C ILE A 9 10.88 3.97 3.08
N ASP A 10 10.32 4.84 3.91
CA ASP A 10 11.05 5.96 4.50
C ASP A 10 11.92 5.48 5.69
N GLU A 11 12.66 6.40 6.32
CA GLU A 11 13.54 6.08 7.46
C GLU A 11 12.78 5.45 8.64
N LYS A 12 11.60 5.98 8.99
CA LYS A 12 10.79 5.46 10.10
C LYS A 12 10.28 4.05 9.82
N ARG A 13 9.89 3.78 8.56
CA ARG A 13 9.45 2.46 8.12
C ARG A 13 10.63 1.49 8.05
N MET A 14 11.80 1.96 7.63
CA MET A 14 13.04 1.18 7.62
C MET A 14 13.38 0.67 9.02
N GLU A 15 13.29 1.51 10.05
CA GLU A 15 13.51 1.10 11.45
C GLU A 15 12.61 -0.05 11.90
N LYS A 16 11.38 -0.14 11.36
CA LYS A 16 10.42 -1.20 11.70
C LYS A 16 10.70 -2.55 11.02
N ILE A 17 11.45 -2.54 9.92
CA ILE A 17 11.73 -3.75 9.13
C ILE A 17 13.20 -4.18 9.15
N LYS A 18 14.10 -3.32 9.66
CA LYS A 18 15.52 -3.62 9.80
C LYS A 18 15.73 -4.89 10.63
N GLY A 19 16.59 -5.78 10.15
CA GLY A 19 16.86 -7.08 10.78
C GLY A 19 15.75 -8.12 10.58
N THR A 20 14.71 -7.83 9.78
CA THR A 20 13.70 -8.81 9.37
C THR A 20 13.96 -9.32 7.95
N PRO A 21 13.36 -10.44 7.52
CA PRO A 21 13.46 -10.91 6.14
C PRO A 21 13.03 -9.88 5.09
N LEU A 22 12.15 -8.94 5.44
CA LEU A 22 11.65 -7.89 4.55
C LEU A 22 12.75 -6.93 4.07
N GLU A 23 13.83 -6.77 4.83
CA GLU A 23 14.95 -5.90 4.45
C GLU A 23 15.58 -6.34 3.12
N LYS A 24 15.56 -7.64 2.81
CA LYS A 24 16.08 -8.20 1.56
C LYS A 24 15.19 -7.94 0.34
N GLU A 25 13.94 -7.56 0.58
CA GLU A 25 12.94 -7.30 -0.47
C GLU A 25 12.92 -5.83 -0.91
N ILE A 26 13.72 -4.99 -0.26
CA ILE A 26 13.84 -3.56 -0.56
C ILE A 26 14.51 -3.38 -1.93
N LYS A 27 13.88 -2.54 -2.75
CA LYS A 27 14.39 -2.08 -4.04
C LYS A 27 14.68 -0.59 -3.96
N ASP A 28 15.84 -0.21 -4.46
CA ASP A 28 16.19 1.19 -4.67
C ASP A 28 15.49 1.72 -5.93
N MET A 29 14.88 2.89 -5.80
CA MET A 29 14.28 3.67 -6.88
C MET A 29 15.01 5.01 -7.00
N PHE A 30 15.04 5.56 -8.22
CA PHE A 30 15.67 6.85 -8.50
C PHE A 30 17.12 6.94 -7.99
N GLY A 31 17.92 5.90 -8.26
CA GLY A 31 19.32 5.86 -7.82
C GLY A 31 19.53 5.72 -6.30
N GLY A 32 18.52 5.22 -5.58
CA GLY A 32 18.56 5.03 -4.12
C GLY A 32 17.97 6.19 -3.32
N ALA A 33 17.51 7.25 -3.98
CA ALA A 33 16.82 8.36 -3.33
C ALA A 33 15.51 7.93 -2.67
N LEU A 34 14.88 6.86 -3.16
CA LEU A 34 13.68 6.30 -2.58
C LEU A 34 13.76 4.77 -2.53
N LYS A 35 13.24 4.18 -1.45
CA LYS A 35 13.20 2.73 -1.25
C LYS A 35 11.77 2.22 -1.31
N MET A 36 11.58 1.04 -1.86
CA MET A 36 10.26 0.43 -2.01
C MET A 36 10.31 -1.08 -1.83
N ILE A 37 9.29 -1.66 -1.24
CA ILE A 37 8.99 -3.09 -1.31
C ILE A 37 7.79 -3.29 -2.24
N ALA A 38 7.92 -4.20 -3.21
CA ALA A 38 6.82 -4.58 -4.09
C ALA A 38 6.08 -5.78 -3.49
N VAL A 39 4.90 -5.54 -2.91
CA VAL A 39 4.09 -6.60 -2.30
C VAL A 39 3.30 -7.32 -3.40
N PRO A 40 3.50 -8.64 -3.62
CA PRO A 40 2.77 -9.38 -4.63
C PRO A 40 1.31 -9.56 -4.24
N VAL A 41 0.42 -9.37 -5.21
CA VAL A 41 -1.02 -9.51 -5.08
C VAL A 41 -1.50 -10.54 -6.09
N PRO A 42 -2.05 -11.68 -5.65
CA PRO A 42 -2.66 -12.65 -6.56
C PRO A 42 -3.77 -12.00 -7.39
N GLU A 43 -3.95 -12.46 -8.63
CA GLU A 43 -4.88 -11.83 -9.57
C GLU A 43 -6.33 -11.76 -9.02
N GLU A 44 -6.82 -12.83 -8.42
CA GLU A 44 -8.14 -12.87 -7.77
C GLU A 44 -8.28 -11.78 -6.70
N LYS A 45 -7.23 -11.58 -5.89
CA LYS A 45 -7.20 -10.57 -4.84
C LYS A 45 -7.08 -9.15 -5.38
N SER A 46 -6.39 -8.97 -6.50
CA SER A 46 -6.35 -7.67 -7.17
C SER A 46 -7.74 -7.25 -7.67
N LYS A 47 -8.55 -8.19 -8.17
CA LYS A 47 -9.94 -7.92 -8.58
C LYS A 47 -10.81 -7.51 -7.39
N GLU A 48 -10.60 -8.13 -6.21
CA GLU A 48 -11.27 -7.73 -4.97
C GLU A 48 -10.91 -6.28 -4.57
N ILE A 49 -9.62 -5.91 -4.64
CA ILE A 49 -9.15 -4.56 -4.32
C ILE A 49 -9.75 -3.51 -5.28
N LEU A 50 -9.71 -3.77 -6.58
CA LEU A 50 -10.26 -2.84 -7.59
C LEU A 50 -11.78 -2.66 -7.44
N LYS A 51 -12.50 -3.68 -7.01
CA LYS A 51 -13.95 -3.58 -6.72
C LYS A 51 -14.24 -2.81 -5.43
N ALA A 52 -13.31 -2.81 -4.48
CA ALA A 52 -13.49 -2.14 -3.19
C ALA A 52 -13.19 -0.64 -3.24
N PHE A 53 -12.39 -0.19 -4.21
CA PHE A 53 -11.94 1.20 -4.33
C PHE A 53 -12.07 1.69 -5.77
N ASP A 54 -13.08 2.49 -6.06
CA ASP A 54 -13.44 2.90 -7.43
C ASP A 54 -12.33 3.67 -8.17
N LYS A 55 -11.48 4.40 -7.43
CA LYS A 55 -10.33 5.13 -8.00
C LYS A 55 -9.16 4.20 -8.33
N ALA A 56 -9.10 3.00 -7.73
CA ALA A 56 -7.96 2.11 -7.89
C ALA A 56 -7.82 1.60 -9.32
N ARG A 57 -6.58 1.53 -9.81
CA ARG A 57 -6.27 1.09 -11.17
C ARG A 57 -4.97 0.31 -11.20
N ILE A 58 -4.75 -0.44 -12.28
CA ILE A 58 -3.47 -1.11 -12.53
C ILE A 58 -2.67 -0.29 -13.55
N ASP A 59 -1.44 0.09 -13.19
CA ASP A 59 -0.52 0.78 -14.10
C ASP A 59 0.09 -0.18 -15.14
N SER A 60 0.79 0.37 -16.14
CA SER A 60 1.41 -0.43 -17.22
C SER A 60 2.50 -1.41 -16.74
N ARG A 61 2.96 -1.29 -15.49
CA ARG A 61 3.97 -2.15 -14.87
C ARG A 61 3.34 -3.18 -13.92
N GLY A 62 2.01 -3.21 -13.82
CA GLY A 62 1.27 -4.15 -12.98
C GLY A 62 1.12 -3.71 -11.53
N TYR A 63 1.35 -2.44 -11.20
CA TYR A 63 1.12 -1.91 -9.86
C TYR A 63 -0.32 -1.44 -9.67
N ILE A 64 -0.95 -1.83 -8.56
CA ILE A 64 -2.23 -1.31 -8.13
C ILE A 64 -1.99 0.05 -7.50
N GLU A 65 -2.46 1.09 -8.18
CA GLU A 65 -2.30 2.49 -7.81
C GLU A 65 -3.65 3.13 -7.47
N ASP A 66 -3.63 4.39 -7.01
CA ASP A 66 -4.80 5.17 -6.59
C ASP A 66 -5.66 4.50 -5.50
N ILE A 67 -5.07 3.56 -4.76
CA ILE A 67 -5.65 3.00 -3.53
C ILE A 67 -5.53 4.00 -2.36
N PRO A 68 -6.51 4.04 -1.44
CA PRO A 68 -6.50 4.94 -0.29
C PRO A 68 -5.28 4.78 0.63
N VAL A 69 -4.94 5.85 1.35
CA VAL A 69 -3.84 5.87 2.32
C VAL A 69 -4.05 4.83 3.42
N ALA A 70 -5.29 4.65 3.88
CA ALA A 70 -5.69 3.65 4.86
C ALA A 70 -5.35 2.23 4.40
N PHE A 71 -5.56 1.93 3.11
CA PHE A 71 -5.19 0.62 2.57
C PHE A 71 -3.67 0.44 2.53
N ARG A 72 -2.92 1.44 2.03
CA ARG A 72 -1.45 1.39 2.01
C ARG A 72 -0.87 1.23 3.42
N ARG A 73 -1.49 1.87 4.42
CA ARG A 73 -1.13 1.74 5.82
C ARG A 73 -1.40 0.32 6.34
N ALA A 74 -2.58 -0.23 6.09
CA ALA A 74 -2.92 -1.59 6.49
C ALA A 74 -1.96 -2.64 5.89
N VAL A 75 -1.57 -2.47 4.62
CA VAL A 75 -0.55 -3.30 3.97
C VAL A 75 0.78 -3.25 4.72
N PHE A 76 1.26 -2.06 5.07
CA PHE A 76 2.52 -1.91 5.81
C PHE A 76 2.43 -2.49 7.23
N GLU A 77 1.33 -2.25 7.94
CA GLU A 77 1.11 -2.78 9.29
C GLU A 77 1.13 -4.31 9.33
N GLU A 78 0.40 -4.97 8.42
CA GLU A 78 0.40 -6.43 8.33
C GLU A 78 1.77 -6.97 7.88
N MET A 79 2.47 -6.27 6.99
CA MET A 79 3.82 -6.62 6.57
C MET A 79 4.78 -6.65 7.77
N VAL A 80 4.81 -5.59 8.59
CA VAL A 80 5.68 -5.52 9.80
C VAL A 80 5.30 -6.58 10.82
N LYS A 81 3.99 -6.76 11.07
CA LYS A 81 3.47 -7.74 12.05
C LYS A 81 3.81 -9.17 11.65
N ALA A 82 3.61 -9.53 10.38
CA ALA A 82 3.86 -10.87 9.86
C ALA A 82 5.34 -11.11 9.50
N LYS A 83 6.14 -10.04 9.37
CA LYS A 83 7.52 -10.06 8.84
C LYS A 83 7.59 -10.80 7.49
N SER A 84 6.57 -10.59 6.66
CA SER A 84 6.33 -11.34 5.43
C SER A 84 5.55 -10.50 4.42
N LEU A 85 5.63 -10.87 3.14
CA LEU A 85 4.84 -10.27 2.06
C LEU A 85 3.51 -11.00 1.82
N ASN A 86 3.30 -12.17 2.43
CA ASN A 86 2.08 -12.97 2.30
C ASN A 86 0.96 -12.44 3.20
N ILE A 87 0.56 -11.19 2.99
CA ILE A 87 -0.30 -10.43 3.93
C ILE A 87 -1.65 -10.01 3.36
N ILE A 88 -1.86 -10.14 2.04
CA ILE A 88 -3.03 -9.58 1.35
C ILE A 88 -4.34 -10.13 1.89
N ASN A 89 -4.41 -11.42 2.25
CA ASN A 89 -5.62 -12.00 2.84
C ASN A 89 -5.97 -11.35 4.19
N ASN A 90 -4.98 -11.02 5.01
CA ASN A 90 -5.20 -10.37 6.30
C ASN A 90 -5.70 -8.93 6.13
N VAL A 91 -5.15 -8.21 5.14
CA VAL A 91 -5.59 -6.85 4.79
C VAL A 91 -7.04 -6.89 4.30
N LEU A 92 -7.37 -7.81 3.39
CA LEU A 92 -8.72 -7.95 2.83
C LEU A 92 -9.75 -8.43 3.85
N ALA A 93 -9.35 -9.20 4.87
CA ALA A 93 -10.24 -9.55 5.98
C ALA A 93 -10.75 -8.31 6.76
N ARG A 94 -10.05 -7.17 6.65
CA ARG A 94 -10.41 -5.88 7.27
C ARG A 94 -10.92 -4.86 6.25
N ILE A 95 -11.30 -5.28 5.04
CA ILE A 95 -11.61 -4.36 3.93
C ILE A 95 -12.71 -3.35 4.28
N SER A 96 -13.76 -3.77 5.00
CA SER A 96 -14.85 -2.87 5.40
C SER A 96 -14.39 -1.76 6.35
N GLU A 97 -13.52 -2.08 7.31
CA GLU A 97 -12.91 -1.10 8.22
C GLU A 97 -12.05 -0.09 7.43
N ILE A 98 -11.28 -0.59 6.47
CA ILE A 98 -10.39 0.23 5.64
C ILE A 98 -11.22 1.15 4.72
N GLN A 99 -12.33 0.68 4.18
CA GLN A 99 -13.24 1.51 3.37
C GLN A 99 -13.85 2.65 4.19
N GLU A 100 -14.25 2.40 5.45
CA GLU A 100 -14.74 3.44 6.34
C GLU A 100 -13.65 4.48 6.68
N ALA A 101 -12.42 4.03 6.90
CA ALA A 101 -11.29 4.95 7.11
C ALA A 101 -10.99 5.79 5.85
N ALA A 102 -11.05 5.16 4.66
CA ALA A 102 -10.78 5.82 3.39
C ALA A 102 -11.77 6.95 3.08
N LYS A 103 -13.05 6.83 3.48
CA LYS A 103 -14.05 7.90 3.29
C LYS A 103 -13.67 9.21 3.99
N LYS A 104 -12.90 9.13 5.09
CA LYS A 104 -12.43 10.29 5.86
C LYS A 104 -11.19 10.95 5.26
N GLU A 105 -10.58 10.34 4.23
CA GLU A 105 -9.40 10.93 3.56
C GLU A 105 -9.79 12.06 2.61
N ASP A 106 -10.99 11.98 2.01
CA ASP A 106 -11.53 13.01 1.13
C ASP A 106 -12.14 14.20 1.92
N GLU A 107 -12.15 14.17 3.26
CA GLU A 107 -12.94 15.08 4.12
C GLU A 107 -12.33 16.46 4.41
N TYR A 108 -11.14 16.83 3.91
CA TYR A 108 -10.69 18.22 4.11
C TYR A 108 -9.97 18.89 2.94
N ILE A 109 -10.64 19.90 2.39
CA ILE A 109 -10.07 20.95 1.54
C ILE A 109 -10.56 22.30 2.09
N PRO A 110 -9.76 23.08 2.84
CA PRO A 110 -10.08 24.48 3.04
C PRO A 110 -9.74 25.23 1.74
N PRO A 111 -10.70 25.98 1.18
CA PRO A 111 -10.40 26.81 0.01
C PRO A 111 -9.36 27.88 0.36
N PRO A 112 -8.56 28.34 -0.61
CA PRO A 112 -7.70 29.49 -0.41
C PRO A 112 -8.54 30.72 -0.09
N GLU A 113 -8.14 31.48 0.93
CA GLU A 113 -8.61 32.86 1.09
C GLU A 113 -7.94 33.71 0.01
N VAL A 114 -8.76 34.28 -0.88
CA VAL A 114 -8.30 35.20 -1.92
C VAL A 114 -8.64 36.62 -1.44
N GLU A 115 -7.62 37.48 -1.33
CA GLU A 115 -7.80 38.93 -1.13
C GLU A 115 -8.26 39.63 -2.42
#